data_AF-A0A9P4HPZ5-F1
#
_entry.id   AF-A0A9P4HPZ5-F1
#
_cell.length_a   1.000
_cell.length_b   1.000
_cell.length_c   1.000
_cell.angle_alpha   90.00
_cell.angle_beta   90.00
_cell.angle_gamma   90.00
#
_symmetry.space_group_name_H-M   'P 1'
#
loop_
_entity.id
_entity.type
_entity.pdbx_description
1 polymer ?
#
loop_
_entity_poly.entity_id
_entity_poly.type
_entity_poly.pdbx_seq_one_letter_code
_entity_poly.pdbx_strand_id
1 'polypeptide(L)'
;MSESITTTYSIGDHVPFHCLWYVILASYITSLIGAITTVELLHRRRSGHGWRGWLHLGACSISFGLVGIWCMHFVGNRAIELGDGKREIQLYYDPGWTALSVFLPVIFLFFGFSVVERFNRTRRSLYGSLVVTGIAAGLAILGMHYIGNFGTTTYNLDFDLPYVIGAALIAIFACWAALTLFFHQREQWINSFFQRVVCAAILASAVCGMHWTAAAGTKYRLRKYYLGSASGRNTTLIVAISLCLVACTFISSLALLIQRRRKQLADRAQHVVLASATFDPDGRLLVTQEGLLPCQKITRRYNQRSFADEFNVAHPVFQWIFRVTYNWDSVADLVGIMRTHLRAVGSLKDPSKPGSSQIRTPFDEDYTKPEIDYSVIFRSLFVSAAADLAEALNTSIHNLGKLWDDILMTGTKDPEDVESAVSIPAPTLFGRGQLLFVVRQISREEASRLVASGYRFATLDQVGDIVMRSMQIPRTKLQETIKSLQDYTSQRDGLPNAGTFLALFALRPAVKPSTGSWDVLISKDELGHLPKVQL
;
A
#
# COMPACT_ATOMS: atom_id res chain seq x y z
N MET A 1 21.90 -45.64 -43.57
CA MET A 1 21.02 -45.16 -44.64
C MET A 1 20.89 -43.65 -44.44
N SER A 2 21.70 -42.89 -45.18
CA SER A 2 21.79 -41.42 -45.07
C SER A 2 20.64 -40.83 -45.86
N GLU A 3 19.51 -40.52 -45.21
CA GLU A 3 18.56 -39.57 -45.79
C GLU A 3 19.31 -38.27 -46.05
N SER A 4 19.43 -37.90 -47.33
CA SER A 4 20.03 -36.65 -47.74
C SER A 4 19.17 -35.52 -47.18
N ILE A 5 19.61 -34.95 -46.06
CA ILE A 5 19.05 -33.71 -45.53
C ILE A 5 19.32 -32.66 -46.62
N THR A 6 18.30 -32.37 -47.43
CA THR A 6 18.33 -31.32 -48.46
C THR A 6 18.22 -29.96 -47.78
N THR A 7 19.27 -29.59 -47.04
CA THR A 7 19.52 -28.20 -46.63
C THR A 7 20.38 -27.54 -47.69
N THR A 8 19.99 -26.34 -48.11
CA THR A 8 20.75 -25.52 -49.07
C THR A 8 22.11 -25.10 -48.48
N TYR A 9 22.28 -25.23 -47.16
CA TYR A 9 23.45 -24.84 -46.39
C TYR A 9 24.23 -26.07 -45.94
N SER A 10 25.56 -25.98 -45.99
CA SER A 10 26.53 -26.98 -45.56
C SER A 10 27.20 -26.59 -44.23
N ILE A 11 27.85 -27.55 -43.55
CA ILE A 11 28.56 -27.28 -42.29
C ILE A 11 29.70 -26.30 -42.57
N GLY A 12 29.77 -25.22 -41.78
CA GLY A 12 30.71 -24.13 -41.96
C GLY A 12 30.12 -22.90 -42.66
N ASP A 13 28.95 -23.02 -43.30
CA ASP A 13 28.31 -21.89 -43.96
C ASP A 13 27.68 -20.92 -42.95
N HIS A 14 27.65 -19.65 -43.34
CA HIS A 14 26.88 -18.63 -42.64
C HIS A 14 25.42 -18.69 -43.07
N VAL A 15 24.54 -18.99 -42.12
CA VAL A 15 23.10 -19.10 -42.36
C VAL A 15 22.45 -17.75 -42.03
N PRO A 16 21.74 -17.12 -42.99
CA PRO A 16 20.99 -15.91 -42.72
C PRO A 16 19.82 -16.22 -41.78
N PHE A 17 19.45 -15.25 -40.96
CA PHE A 17 18.27 -15.33 -40.10
C PHE A 17 17.24 -14.26 -40.46
N HIS A 18 15.97 -14.59 -40.23
CA HIS A 18 14.87 -13.64 -40.28
C HIS A 18 14.18 -13.59 -38.91
N CYS A 19 13.61 -12.44 -38.58
CA CYS A 19 12.95 -12.25 -37.28
C CYS A 19 11.43 -12.19 -37.40
N LEU A 20 10.75 -13.00 -36.59
CA LEU A 20 9.29 -13.02 -36.50
C LEU A 20 8.80 -11.89 -35.59
N TRP A 21 8.23 -10.83 -36.16
CA TRP A 21 7.84 -9.61 -35.42
C TRP A 21 6.89 -9.86 -34.23
N TYR A 22 5.99 -10.82 -34.33
CA TYR A 22 5.05 -11.14 -33.25
C TYR A 22 5.75 -11.82 -32.05
N VAL A 23 6.82 -12.58 -32.29
CA VAL A 23 7.63 -13.20 -31.23
C VAL A 23 8.53 -12.17 -30.57
N ILE A 24 9.03 -11.18 -31.32
CA ILE A 24 9.71 -10.00 -30.76
C ILE A 24 8.81 -9.28 -29.76
N LEU A 25 7.55 -9.05 -30.14
CA LEU A 25 6.57 -8.42 -29.24
C LEU A 25 6.30 -9.29 -28.01
N ALA A 26 6.17 -10.61 -28.18
CA ALA A 26 5.98 -11.54 -27.08
C ALA A 26 7.18 -11.58 -26.11
N SER A 27 8.41 -11.49 -26.62
CA SER A 27 9.61 -11.40 -25.76
C SER A 27 9.65 -10.08 -25.00
N TYR A 28 9.25 -8.98 -25.62
CA TYR A 28 9.10 -7.69 -24.93
C TYR A 28 8.07 -7.74 -23.81
N ILE A 29 6.89 -8.32 -24.06
CA ILE A 29 5.84 -8.50 -23.03
C ILE A 29 6.36 -9.37 -21.89
N THR A 30 7.10 -10.44 -22.20
CA THR A 30 7.74 -11.32 -21.21
C THR A 30 8.68 -10.52 -20.30
N SER A 31 9.54 -9.69 -20.88
CA SER A 31 10.44 -8.82 -20.12
C SER A 31 9.68 -7.80 -19.29
N LEU A 32 8.62 -7.22 -19.85
CA LEU A 32 7.78 -6.24 -19.19
C LEU A 32 7.08 -6.82 -17.94
N ILE A 33 6.57 -8.04 -18.02
CA ILE A 33 5.96 -8.74 -16.86
C ILE A 33 7.00 -8.90 -15.74
N GLY A 34 8.21 -9.36 -16.07
CA GLY A 34 9.31 -9.49 -15.11
C GLY A 34 9.72 -8.15 -14.52
N ALA A 35 9.82 -7.10 -15.34
CA ALA A 35 10.16 -5.75 -14.90
C ALA A 35 9.08 -5.14 -13.99
N ILE A 36 7.79 -5.27 -14.33
CA ILE A 36 6.67 -4.79 -13.50
C ILE A 36 6.69 -5.50 -12.15
N THR A 37 6.85 -6.82 -12.14
CA THR A 37 6.93 -7.62 -10.90
C THR A 37 8.05 -7.09 -10.00
N THR A 38 9.23 -6.87 -10.56
CA THR A 38 10.39 -6.39 -9.82
C THR A 38 10.21 -4.98 -9.31
N VAL A 39 9.71 -4.04 -10.12
CA VAL A 39 9.44 -2.66 -9.71
C VAL A 39 8.41 -2.62 -8.57
N GLU A 40 7.37 -3.47 -8.63
CA GLU A 40 6.35 -3.55 -7.59
C GLU A 40 6.91 -4.14 -6.28
N LEU A 41 7.77 -5.17 -6.36
CA LEU A 41 8.48 -5.70 -5.20
C LEU A 41 9.42 -4.64 -4.60
N LEU A 42 10.21 -3.96 -5.44
CA LEU A 42 11.16 -2.95 -4.99
C LEU A 42 10.45 -1.75 -4.34
N HIS A 43 9.29 -1.35 -4.86
CA HIS A 43 8.46 -0.27 -4.30
C HIS A 43 7.93 -0.63 -2.90
N ARG A 44 7.45 -1.87 -2.73
CA ARG A 44 6.82 -2.34 -1.49
C ARG A 44 7.80 -2.69 -0.38
N ARG A 45 9.09 -2.67 -0.69
CA ARG A 45 10.14 -2.95 0.26
C ARG A 45 10.11 -1.93 1.41
N ARG A 46 9.77 -2.41 2.61
CA ARG A 46 9.95 -1.65 3.86
C ARG A 46 11.43 -1.75 4.25
N SER A 47 12.08 -0.61 4.48
CA SER A 47 13.46 -0.57 4.97
C SER A 47 13.54 -1.31 6.30
N GLY A 48 14.33 -2.38 6.37
CA GLY A 48 14.47 -3.21 7.57
C GLY A 48 15.76 -4.01 7.52
N HIS A 49 16.43 -4.13 8.67
CA HIS A 49 17.69 -4.87 8.79
C HIS A 49 17.43 -6.36 9.03
N GLY A 50 18.25 -7.24 8.45
CA GLY A 50 18.26 -8.69 8.73
C GLY A 50 17.81 -9.60 7.56
N TRP A 51 17.57 -10.88 7.85
CA TRP A 51 17.32 -11.96 6.87
C TRP A 51 16.11 -11.72 5.96
N ARG A 52 15.05 -11.07 6.48
CA ARG A 52 13.86 -10.71 5.68
C ARG A 52 14.19 -9.71 4.57
N GLY A 53 15.14 -8.79 4.82
CA GLY A 53 15.63 -7.86 3.81
C GLY A 53 16.35 -8.60 2.68
N TRP A 54 17.21 -9.56 3.04
CA TRP A 54 17.94 -10.38 2.07
C TRP A 54 17.00 -11.25 1.23
N LEU A 55 15.99 -11.86 1.83
CA LEU A 55 14.98 -12.60 1.08
C LEU A 55 14.20 -11.72 0.10
N HIS A 56 13.82 -10.52 0.52
CA HIS A 56 13.11 -9.59 -0.34
C HIS A 56 13.96 -9.14 -1.53
N LEU A 57 15.27 -8.95 -1.28
CA LEU A 57 16.23 -8.61 -2.32
C LEU A 57 16.49 -9.77 -3.29
N GLY A 58 16.58 -10.99 -2.74
CA GLY A 58 16.61 -12.22 -3.50
C GLY A 58 15.39 -12.35 -4.41
N ALA A 59 14.19 -12.11 -3.89
CA ALA A 59 12.95 -12.14 -4.66
C ALA A 59 12.95 -11.12 -5.81
N CYS A 60 13.44 -9.89 -5.60
CA CYS A 60 13.58 -8.89 -6.67
C CYS A 60 14.57 -9.35 -7.75
N SER A 61 15.69 -9.92 -7.34
CA SER A 61 16.77 -10.37 -8.24
C SER A 61 16.35 -11.59 -9.06
N ILE A 62 15.67 -12.55 -8.43
CA ILE A 62 15.08 -13.71 -9.10
C ILE A 62 14.00 -13.26 -10.08
N SER A 63 13.09 -12.38 -9.66
CA SER A 63 12.01 -11.87 -10.52
C SER A 63 12.56 -11.24 -11.81
N PHE A 64 13.50 -10.28 -11.69
CA PHE A 64 14.05 -9.63 -12.88
C PHE A 64 14.98 -10.56 -13.66
N GLY A 65 15.88 -11.27 -12.99
CA GLY A 65 16.85 -12.15 -13.63
C GLY A 65 16.22 -13.31 -14.38
N LEU A 66 15.25 -14.00 -13.75
CA LEU A 66 14.58 -15.16 -14.33
C LEU A 66 13.52 -14.76 -15.36
N VAL A 67 12.57 -13.90 -15.00
CA VAL A 67 11.43 -13.56 -15.88
C VAL A 67 11.79 -12.43 -16.83
N GLY A 68 12.38 -11.36 -16.31
CA GLY A 68 12.68 -10.14 -17.08
C GLY A 68 13.81 -10.32 -18.10
N ILE A 69 14.84 -11.09 -17.76
CA ILE A 69 16.04 -11.28 -18.58
C ILE A 69 16.06 -12.68 -19.22
N TRP A 70 16.12 -13.75 -18.43
CA TRP A 70 16.31 -15.13 -18.93
C TRP A 70 15.15 -15.62 -19.81
N CYS A 71 13.90 -15.53 -19.33
CA CYS A 71 12.73 -15.90 -20.15
C CYS A 71 12.66 -15.06 -21.43
N MET A 72 12.94 -13.74 -21.35
CA MET A 72 12.96 -12.89 -22.54
C MET A 72 13.98 -13.39 -23.56
N HIS A 73 15.21 -13.72 -23.17
CA HIS A 73 16.24 -14.16 -24.11
C HIS A 73 15.83 -15.44 -24.86
N PHE A 74 15.33 -16.47 -24.16
CA PHE A 74 14.94 -17.72 -24.82
C PHE A 74 13.65 -17.59 -25.64
N VAL A 75 12.71 -16.73 -25.25
CA VAL A 75 11.55 -16.37 -26.07
C VAL A 75 12.00 -15.53 -27.28
N GLY A 76 12.93 -14.61 -27.12
CA GLY A 76 13.50 -13.77 -28.18
C GLY A 76 14.26 -14.60 -29.22
N ASN A 77 15.06 -15.56 -28.78
CA ASN A 77 15.74 -16.50 -29.67
C ASN A 77 14.76 -17.38 -30.49
N ARG A 78 13.46 -17.42 -30.13
CA ARG A 78 12.43 -18.05 -30.99
C ARG A 78 11.97 -17.17 -32.13
N ALA A 79 12.17 -15.87 -32.05
CA ALA A 79 11.90 -15.01 -33.19
C ALA A 79 12.94 -15.19 -34.28
N ILE A 80 14.16 -15.63 -33.93
CA ILE A 80 15.27 -15.85 -34.85
C ILE A 80 15.06 -17.19 -35.57
N GLU A 81 14.63 -17.10 -36.83
CA GLU A 81 14.41 -18.23 -37.71
C GLU A 81 15.57 -18.34 -38.70
N LEU A 82 16.26 -19.49 -38.68
CA LEU A 82 17.42 -19.78 -39.53
C LEU A 82 17.05 -20.72 -40.67
N GLY A 83 17.58 -20.49 -41.86
CA GLY A 83 17.45 -21.40 -43.01
C GLY A 83 16.01 -21.83 -43.33
N ASP A 84 15.15 -20.84 -43.55
CA ASP A 84 13.76 -20.99 -43.98
C ASP A 84 12.88 -21.87 -43.06
N GLY A 85 13.19 -21.89 -41.76
CA GLY A 85 12.38 -22.60 -40.76
C GLY A 85 12.61 -24.10 -40.70
N LYS A 86 13.57 -24.64 -41.48
CA LYS A 86 13.94 -26.06 -41.44
C LYS A 86 14.41 -26.44 -40.04
N ARG A 87 13.89 -27.54 -39.50
CA ARG A 87 14.01 -27.90 -38.08
C ARG A 87 15.45 -28.25 -37.70
N GLU A 88 16.18 -28.83 -38.63
CA GLU A 88 17.52 -29.40 -38.45
C GLU A 88 18.59 -28.33 -38.27
N ILE A 89 18.29 -27.09 -38.66
CA ILE A 89 19.22 -25.95 -38.65
C ILE A 89 18.73 -24.80 -37.76
N GLN A 90 17.87 -25.09 -36.77
CA GLN A 90 17.44 -24.11 -35.77
C GLN A 90 18.38 -24.05 -34.55
N LEU A 91 18.20 -23.02 -33.71
CA LEU A 91 18.94 -22.89 -32.46
C LEU A 91 18.49 -23.93 -31.41
N TYR A 92 19.40 -24.82 -31.03
CA TYR A 92 19.25 -25.77 -29.93
C TYR A 92 20.33 -25.55 -28.89
N TYR A 93 19.94 -25.62 -27.62
CA TYR A 93 20.79 -25.27 -26.48
C TYR A 93 21.08 -26.49 -25.62
N ASP A 94 22.28 -26.52 -25.06
CA ASP A 94 22.64 -27.46 -24.03
C ASP A 94 21.92 -27.12 -22.70
N PRO A 95 21.28 -28.10 -22.02
CA PRO A 95 20.58 -27.85 -20.76
C PRO A 95 21.47 -27.31 -19.64
N GLY A 96 22.75 -27.74 -19.58
CA GLY A 96 23.70 -27.31 -18.56
C GLY A 96 24.06 -25.83 -18.70
N TRP A 97 24.40 -25.40 -19.92
CA TRP A 97 24.65 -23.97 -20.21
C TRP A 97 23.40 -23.12 -20.03
N THR A 98 22.24 -23.64 -20.42
CA THR A 98 20.95 -22.97 -20.24
C THR A 98 20.64 -22.74 -18.75
N ALA A 99 20.88 -23.76 -17.91
CA ALA A 99 20.72 -23.65 -16.46
C ALA A 99 21.77 -22.71 -15.84
N LEU A 100 23.03 -22.76 -16.27
CA LEU A 100 24.08 -21.88 -15.77
C LEU A 100 23.78 -20.40 -16.06
N SER A 101 23.25 -20.10 -17.25
CA SER A 101 22.96 -18.72 -17.69
C SER A 101 21.98 -17.99 -16.76
N VAL A 102 21.11 -18.69 -16.04
CA VAL A 102 20.10 -18.07 -15.16
C VAL A 102 20.67 -17.57 -13.84
N PHE A 103 21.76 -18.16 -13.34
CA PHE A 103 22.33 -17.79 -12.05
C PHE A 103 23.08 -16.47 -12.12
N LEU A 104 23.75 -16.22 -13.25
CA LEU A 104 24.54 -15.00 -13.45
C LEU A 104 23.73 -13.71 -13.24
N PRO A 105 22.57 -13.50 -13.89
CA PRO A 105 21.81 -12.28 -13.67
C PRO A 105 21.30 -12.18 -12.24
N VAL A 106 20.91 -13.28 -11.59
CA VAL A 106 20.43 -13.26 -10.20
C VAL A 106 21.54 -12.78 -9.25
N ILE A 107 22.77 -13.27 -9.42
CA ILE A 107 23.91 -12.88 -8.56
C ILE A 107 24.25 -11.40 -8.74
N PHE A 108 24.39 -10.95 -9.99
CA PHE A 108 24.77 -9.56 -10.29
C PHE A 108 23.68 -8.56 -9.88
N LEU A 109 22.41 -8.90 -10.08
CA LEU A 109 21.29 -8.07 -9.63
C LEU A 109 21.20 -8.03 -8.11
N PHE A 110 21.40 -9.16 -7.43
CA PHE A 110 21.42 -9.20 -5.96
C PHE A 110 22.53 -8.32 -5.40
N PHE A 111 23.73 -8.42 -5.97
CA PHE A 111 24.84 -7.54 -5.62
C PHE A 111 24.50 -6.07 -5.87
N GLY A 112 24.01 -5.74 -7.06
CA GLY A 112 23.64 -4.38 -7.44
C GLY A 112 22.60 -3.79 -6.49
N PHE A 113 21.52 -4.51 -6.20
CA PHE A 113 20.50 -4.01 -5.28
C PHE A 113 20.98 -3.94 -3.82
N SER A 114 21.91 -4.81 -3.41
CA SER A 114 22.54 -4.75 -2.08
C SER A 114 23.38 -3.49 -1.91
N VAL A 115 24.08 -3.08 -2.98
CA VAL A 115 24.88 -1.85 -3.00
C VAL A 115 23.99 -0.62 -2.83
N VAL A 116 22.89 -0.49 -3.60
CA VAL A 116 21.97 0.66 -3.42
C VAL A 116 21.45 0.70 -1.98
N GLU A 117 21.03 -0.44 -1.45
CA GLU A 117 20.49 -0.49 -0.09
C GLU A 117 21.50 -0.05 0.96
N ARG A 118 22.74 -0.54 0.87
CA ARG A 118 23.79 -0.22 1.83
C ARG A 118 24.14 1.27 1.83
N PHE A 119 24.06 1.91 0.67
CA PHE A 119 24.58 3.25 0.41
C PHE A 119 23.50 4.32 0.18
N ASN A 120 22.23 4.02 0.46
CA ASN A 120 21.10 4.96 0.34
C ASN A 120 20.96 5.96 1.52
N ARG A 121 22.06 6.30 2.23
CA ARG A 121 21.99 7.20 3.40
C ARG A 121 22.11 8.69 3.05
N THR A 122 22.83 9.03 2.00
CA THR A 122 23.07 10.41 1.55
C THR A 122 22.89 10.51 0.04
N ARG A 123 22.46 11.68 -0.48
CA ARG A 123 22.23 11.87 -1.93
C ARG A 123 23.46 11.53 -2.77
N ARG A 124 24.67 11.94 -2.36
CA ARG A 124 25.92 11.62 -3.09
C ARG A 124 26.19 10.12 -3.12
N SER A 125 26.05 9.44 -1.97
CA SER A 125 26.24 8.00 -1.85
C SER A 125 25.20 7.21 -2.65
N LEU A 126 23.96 7.72 -2.72
CA LEU A 126 22.89 7.15 -3.53
C LEU A 126 23.24 7.18 -5.02
N TYR A 127 23.59 8.34 -5.59
CA TYR A 127 23.94 8.41 -7.02
C TYR A 127 25.14 7.55 -7.39
N GLY A 128 26.17 7.50 -6.53
CA GLY A 128 27.31 6.59 -6.72
C GLY A 128 26.87 5.12 -6.71
N SER A 129 26.01 4.73 -5.75
CA SER A 129 25.47 3.37 -5.69
C SER A 129 24.62 3.01 -6.91
N LEU A 130 23.85 3.95 -7.46
CA LEU A 130 23.01 3.74 -8.65
C LEU A 130 23.83 3.50 -9.91
N VAL A 131 24.98 4.15 -10.05
CA VAL A 131 25.92 3.88 -11.16
C VAL A 131 26.45 2.45 -11.05
N VAL A 132 26.90 2.03 -9.86
CA VAL A 132 27.39 0.65 -9.63
C VAL A 132 26.29 -0.37 -9.94
N THR A 133 25.06 -0.11 -9.50
CA THR A 133 23.92 -1.00 -9.74
C THR A 133 23.51 -1.02 -11.21
N GLY A 134 23.56 0.11 -11.91
CA GLY A 134 23.31 0.19 -13.35
C GLY A 134 24.33 -0.63 -14.14
N ILE A 135 25.62 -0.54 -13.78
CA ILE A 135 26.69 -1.37 -14.35
C ILE A 135 26.43 -2.86 -14.05
N ALA A 136 26.17 -3.21 -12.79
CA ALA A 136 25.91 -4.59 -12.40
C ALA A 136 24.68 -5.18 -13.12
N ALA A 137 23.59 -4.42 -13.24
CA ALA A 137 22.40 -4.81 -13.99
C ALA A 137 22.68 -4.93 -15.51
N GLY A 138 23.43 -3.99 -16.09
CA GLY A 138 23.84 -4.10 -17.50
C GLY A 138 24.69 -5.34 -17.75
N LEU A 139 25.68 -5.62 -16.90
CA LEU A 139 26.51 -6.82 -16.95
C LEU A 139 25.69 -8.11 -16.73
N ALA A 140 24.69 -8.09 -15.86
CA ALA A 140 23.75 -9.19 -15.69
C ALA A 140 23.04 -9.55 -17.01
N ILE A 141 22.52 -8.53 -17.71
CA ILE A 141 21.80 -8.71 -18.97
C ILE A 141 22.76 -9.20 -20.07
N LEU A 142 23.94 -8.57 -20.21
CA LEU A 142 24.94 -8.95 -21.20
C LEU A 142 25.46 -10.36 -20.97
N GLY A 143 25.90 -10.64 -19.74
CA GLY A 143 26.48 -11.92 -19.39
C GLY A 143 25.48 -13.05 -19.59
N MET A 144 24.22 -12.87 -19.22
CA MET A 144 23.20 -13.88 -19.50
C MET A 144 23.02 -14.11 -21.00
N HIS A 145 22.93 -13.04 -21.81
CA HIS A 145 22.75 -13.17 -23.26
C HIS A 145 23.90 -13.93 -23.93
N TYR A 146 25.15 -13.56 -23.65
CA TYR A 146 26.30 -14.21 -24.28
C TYR A 146 26.56 -15.62 -23.75
N ILE A 147 26.38 -15.88 -22.45
CA ILE A 147 26.49 -17.25 -21.91
C ILE A 147 25.35 -18.14 -22.44
N GLY A 148 24.13 -17.61 -22.54
CA GLY A 148 23.00 -18.31 -23.15
C GLY A 148 23.28 -18.68 -24.60
N ASN A 149 23.83 -17.74 -25.38
CA ASN A 149 24.24 -17.94 -26.77
C ASN A 149 25.43 -18.91 -26.92
N PHE A 150 26.40 -18.87 -26.01
CA PHE A 150 27.51 -19.82 -26.01
C PHE A 150 27.06 -21.27 -25.77
N GLY A 151 25.92 -21.45 -25.10
CA GLY A 151 25.28 -22.76 -24.92
C GLY A 151 24.65 -23.35 -26.18
N THR A 152 24.74 -22.70 -27.33
CA THR A 152 24.21 -23.23 -28.60
C THR A 152 25.01 -24.45 -29.07
N THR A 153 24.30 -25.53 -29.41
CA THR A 153 24.92 -26.79 -29.84
C THR A 153 25.04 -26.90 -31.36
N THR A 154 24.17 -26.22 -32.10
CA THR A 154 24.01 -26.31 -33.56
C THR A 154 24.92 -25.35 -34.32
N TYR A 155 25.31 -24.24 -33.71
CA TYR A 155 26.03 -23.13 -34.35
C TYR A 155 27.28 -22.74 -33.56
N ASN A 156 28.27 -22.21 -34.27
CA ASN A 156 29.30 -21.34 -33.69
C ASN A 156 28.90 -19.90 -34.01
N LEU A 157 28.97 -19.03 -33.00
CA LEU A 157 28.52 -17.65 -33.11
C LEU A 157 29.72 -16.73 -33.26
N ASP A 158 29.78 -16.00 -34.37
CA ASP A 158 30.78 -14.97 -34.60
C ASP A 158 30.16 -13.60 -34.32
N PHE A 159 30.75 -12.85 -33.40
CA PHE A 159 30.20 -11.58 -32.91
C PHE A 159 30.95 -10.39 -33.51
N ASP A 160 30.22 -9.45 -34.09
CA ASP A 160 30.79 -8.19 -34.57
C ASP A 160 30.96 -7.21 -33.39
N LEU A 161 32.23 -6.86 -33.10
CA LEU A 161 32.62 -6.05 -31.93
C LEU A 161 31.83 -4.74 -31.75
N PRO A 162 31.50 -3.95 -32.80
CA PRO A 162 30.72 -2.73 -32.64
C PRO A 162 29.33 -2.95 -32.04
N TYR A 163 28.65 -4.04 -32.41
CA TYR A 163 27.32 -4.38 -31.87
C TYR A 163 27.41 -4.85 -30.42
N VAL A 164 28.47 -5.58 -30.06
CA VAL A 164 28.73 -5.99 -28.67
C VAL A 164 28.89 -4.76 -27.77
N ILE A 165 29.69 -3.78 -28.21
CA ILE A 165 29.91 -2.52 -27.48
C ILE A 165 28.60 -1.72 -27.42
N GLY A 166 27.87 -1.59 -28.53
CA GLY A 166 26.59 -0.89 -28.57
C GLY A 166 25.56 -1.50 -27.61
N ALA A 167 25.43 -2.83 -27.61
CA ALA A 167 24.57 -3.58 -26.70
C ALA A 167 24.97 -3.35 -25.22
N ALA A 168 26.28 -3.34 -24.91
CA ALA A 168 26.80 -3.04 -23.58
C ALA A 168 26.37 -1.65 -23.09
N LEU A 169 26.57 -0.64 -23.93
CA LEU A 169 26.22 0.75 -23.62
C LEU A 169 24.72 0.92 -23.41
N ILE A 170 23.90 0.34 -24.29
CA ILE A 170 22.43 0.38 -24.17
C ILE A 170 21.98 -0.23 -22.84
N ALA A 171 22.48 -1.41 -22.49
CA ALA A 171 22.06 -2.09 -21.26
C ALA A 171 22.45 -1.32 -20.00
N ILE A 172 23.71 -0.89 -19.90
CA ILE A 172 24.22 -0.18 -18.72
C ILE A 172 23.51 1.17 -18.56
N PHE A 173 23.43 1.95 -19.64
CA PHE A 173 22.82 3.28 -19.60
C PHE A 173 21.33 3.21 -19.29
N ALA A 174 20.58 2.35 -19.97
CA ALA A 174 19.14 2.25 -19.77
C ALA A 174 18.80 1.68 -18.37
N CYS A 175 19.57 0.72 -17.85
CA CYS A 175 19.41 0.25 -16.47
C CYS A 175 19.72 1.35 -15.45
N TRP A 176 20.83 2.08 -15.63
CA TRP A 176 21.18 3.21 -14.78
C TRP A 176 20.10 4.30 -14.79
N ALA A 177 19.59 4.67 -15.97
CA ALA A 177 18.52 5.66 -16.12
C ALA A 177 17.23 5.21 -15.43
N ALA A 178 16.79 3.96 -15.67
CA ALA A 178 15.58 3.43 -15.06
C ALA A 178 15.68 3.34 -13.53
N LEU A 179 16.81 2.87 -13.00
CA LEU A 179 17.04 2.79 -11.56
C LEU A 179 17.17 4.18 -10.93
N THR A 180 17.82 5.12 -11.61
CA THR A 180 17.89 6.51 -11.15
C THR A 180 16.51 7.14 -11.09
N LEU A 181 15.68 6.95 -12.12
CA LEU A 181 14.28 7.37 -12.13
C LEU A 181 13.51 6.76 -10.95
N PHE A 182 13.67 5.45 -10.73
CA PHE A 182 13.01 4.72 -9.64
C PHE A 182 13.40 5.25 -8.25
N PHE A 183 14.69 5.44 -7.98
CA PHE A 183 15.13 5.85 -6.64
C PHE A 183 14.98 7.36 -6.39
N HIS A 184 15.08 8.20 -7.43
CA HIS A 184 14.90 9.64 -7.31
C HIS A 184 13.44 10.04 -7.04
N GLN A 185 12.48 9.38 -7.70
CA GLN A 185 11.05 9.76 -7.65
C GLN A 185 10.23 8.94 -6.65
N ARG A 186 10.90 8.17 -5.78
CA ARG A 186 10.30 7.20 -4.85
C ARG A 186 9.23 7.79 -3.93
N GLU A 187 9.40 9.02 -3.46
CA GLU A 187 8.49 9.62 -2.46
C GLU A 187 7.32 10.40 -3.04
N GLN A 188 7.49 11.07 -4.19
CA GLN A 188 6.48 11.99 -4.74
C GLN A 188 5.65 11.40 -5.88
N TRP A 189 6.25 10.56 -6.74
CA TRP A 189 5.65 10.14 -8.01
C TRP A 189 5.26 8.64 -7.98
N ILE A 190 6.14 7.77 -7.49
CA ILE A 190 6.04 6.30 -7.61
C ILE A 190 4.84 5.63 -6.91
N ASN A 191 4.08 6.35 -6.08
CA ASN A 191 2.80 5.87 -5.59
C ASN A 191 1.75 5.66 -6.71
N SER A 192 1.93 6.30 -7.87
CA SER A 192 1.11 6.08 -9.07
C SER A 192 1.50 4.79 -9.80
N PHE A 193 0.50 3.93 -10.08
CA PHE A 193 0.71 2.69 -10.83
C PHE A 193 1.26 2.94 -12.23
N PHE A 194 0.79 3.99 -12.91
CA PHE A 194 1.18 4.32 -14.28
C PHE A 194 2.69 4.57 -14.40
N GLN A 195 3.27 5.31 -13.45
CA GLN A 195 4.69 5.66 -13.50
C GLN A 195 5.58 4.45 -13.18
N ARG A 196 5.10 3.51 -12.37
CA ARG A 196 5.77 2.22 -12.16
C ARG A 196 5.81 1.41 -13.45
N VAL A 197 4.73 1.41 -14.22
CA VAL A 197 4.68 0.78 -15.55
C VAL A 197 5.66 1.45 -16.52
N VAL A 198 5.78 2.79 -16.50
CA VAL A 198 6.79 3.51 -17.30
C VAL A 198 8.21 3.09 -16.93
N CYS A 199 8.55 3.04 -15.64
CA CYS A 199 9.87 2.57 -15.19
C CYS A 199 10.14 1.12 -15.62
N ALA A 200 9.14 0.24 -15.51
CA ALA A 200 9.25 -1.14 -15.95
C ALA A 200 9.41 -1.26 -17.47
N ALA A 201 8.75 -0.41 -18.26
CA ALA A 201 8.90 -0.36 -19.70
C ALA A 201 10.31 0.07 -20.13
N ILE A 202 10.96 1.01 -19.42
CA ILE A 202 12.35 1.38 -19.70
C ILE A 202 13.29 0.20 -19.41
N LEU A 203 13.09 -0.51 -18.28
CA LEU A 203 13.86 -1.72 -17.97
C LEU A 203 13.65 -2.82 -19.02
N ALA A 204 12.41 -3.10 -19.42
CA ALA A 204 12.12 -4.09 -20.47
C ALA A 204 12.75 -3.71 -21.81
N SER A 205 12.72 -2.42 -22.16
CA SER A 205 13.38 -1.87 -23.33
C SER A 205 14.91 -1.99 -23.25
N ALA A 206 15.51 -1.87 -22.07
CA ALA A 206 16.94 -2.10 -21.87
C ALA A 206 17.31 -3.55 -22.21
N VAL A 207 16.55 -4.52 -21.69
CA VAL A 207 16.81 -5.94 -21.94
C VAL A 207 16.59 -6.28 -23.42
N CYS A 208 15.46 -5.87 -24.00
CA CYS A 208 15.12 -6.17 -25.39
C CYS A 208 16.01 -5.43 -26.38
N GLY A 209 16.25 -4.14 -26.16
CA GLY A 209 17.12 -3.31 -26.99
C GLY A 209 18.54 -3.85 -27.04
N MET A 210 19.09 -4.27 -25.89
CA MET A 210 20.38 -4.96 -25.85
C MET A 210 20.34 -6.26 -26.66
N HIS A 211 19.34 -7.12 -26.41
CA HIS A 211 19.23 -8.43 -27.04
C HIS A 211 19.18 -8.34 -28.57
N TRP A 212 18.35 -7.46 -29.12
CA TRP A 212 18.20 -7.31 -30.58
C TRP A 212 19.41 -6.62 -31.21
N THR A 213 20.06 -5.69 -30.50
CA THR A 213 21.32 -5.10 -30.96
C THR A 213 22.43 -6.15 -31.04
N ALA A 214 22.53 -7.02 -30.04
CA ALA A 214 23.50 -8.11 -30.03
C ALA A 214 23.18 -9.18 -31.09
N ALA A 215 21.89 -9.53 -31.27
CA ALA A 215 21.45 -10.47 -32.29
C ALA A 215 21.74 -9.95 -33.72
N ALA A 216 21.53 -8.66 -33.99
CA ALA A 216 21.85 -8.05 -35.28
C ALA A 216 23.34 -8.14 -35.65
N GLY A 217 24.23 -8.11 -34.64
CA GLY A 217 25.67 -8.29 -34.81
C GLY A 217 26.17 -9.73 -34.70
N THR A 218 25.28 -10.73 -34.67
CA THR A 218 25.64 -12.14 -34.54
C THR A 218 25.55 -12.85 -35.89
N LYS A 219 26.66 -13.46 -36.33
CA LYS A 219 26.71 -14.32 -37.51
C LYS A 219 26.65 -15.78 -37.08
N TYR A 220 25.73 -16.53 -37.68
CA TYR A 220 25.47 -17.92 -37.33
C TYR A 220 26.21 -18.85 -38.28
N ARG A 221 27.34 -19.42 -37.84
CA ARG A 221 28.12 -20.39 -38.63
C ARG A 221 27.71 -21.82 -38.26
N LEU A 222 27.16 -22.56 -39.23
CA LEU A 222 26.59 -23.88 -38.97
C LEU A 222 27.67 -24.87 -38.50
N ARG A 223 27.48 -25.47 -37.32
CA ARG A 223 28.43 -26.42 -36.72
C ARG A 223 28.02 -27.87 -36.95
N LYS A 224 26.73 -28.18 -36.79
CA LYS A 224 26.18 -29.53 -36.95
C LYS A 224 24.68 -29.46 -37.23
N TYR A 225 24.15 -30.46 -37.93
CA TYR A 225 22.71 -30.64 -38.06
C TYR A 225 22.12 -31.22 -36.77
N TYR A 226 20.95 -30.73 -36.37
CA TYR A 226 20.21 -31.27 -35.25
C TYR A 226 19.32 -32.42 -35.70
N LEU A 227 19.67 -33.64 -35.27
CA LEU A 227 18.95 -34.89 -35.61
C LEU A 227 17.99 -35.36 -34.50
N GLY A 228 17.81 -34.54 -33.45
CA GLY A 228 16.96 -34.88 -32.30
C GLY A 228 15.50 -34.46 -32.48
N SER A 229 14.66 -34.82 -31.50
CA SER A 229 13.27 -34.35 -31.45
C SER A 229 13.21 -32.84 -31.15
N ALA A 230 12.28 -32.12 -31.76
CA ALA A 230 12.04 -30.69 -31.48
C ALA A 230 11.61 -30.40 -30.03
N SER A 231 11.38 -31.43 -29.22
CA SER A 231 11.04 -31.33 -27.80
C SER A 231 12.00 -30.43 -27.02
N GLY A 232 13.33 -30.51 -27.26
CA GLY A 232 14.31 -29.69 -26.52
C GLY A 232 14.13 -28.19 -26.68
N ARG A 233 13.75 -27.73 -27.89
CA ARG A 233 13.34 -26.35 -28.14
C ARG A 233 12.04 -26.07 -27.37
N ASN A 234 11.03 -26.91 -27.51
CA ASN A 234 9.72 -26.64 -26.90
C ASN A 234 9.79 -26.56 -25.37
N THR A 235 10.66 -27.34 -24.71
CA THR A 235 10.84 -27.34 -23.25
C THR A 235 11.24 -25.96 -22.70
N THR A 236 12.26 -25.29 -23.27
CA THR A 236 12.70 -23.98 -22.78
C THR A 236 11.62 -22.91 -22.94
N LEU A 237 10.83 -22.98 -24.01
CA LEU A 237 9.70 -22.09 -24.22
C LEU A 237 8.56 -22.37 -23.22
N ILE A 238 8.24 -23.64 -22.98
CA ILE A 238 7.22 -24.05 -21.99
C ILE A 238 7.62 -23.57 -20.59
N VAL A 239 8.89 -23.70 -20.21
CA VAL A 239 9.42 -23.19 -18.94
C VAL A 239 9.31 -21.66 -18.87
N ALA A 240 9.66 -20.95 -19.95
CA ALA A 240 9.53 -19.49 -19.97
C ALA A 240 8.07 -19.03 -19.81
N ILE A 241 7.13 -19.68 -20.50
CA ILE A 241 5.69 -19.38 -20.41
C ILE A 241 5.17 -19.69 -19.01
N SER A 242 5.53 -20.83 -18.41
CA SER A 242 5.06 -21.19 -17.07
C SER A 242 5.54 -20.20 -16.01
N LEU A 243 6.80 -19.75 -16.09
CA LEU A 243 7.35 -18.72 -15.20
C LEU A 243 6.67 -17.36 -15.37
N CYS A 244 6.32 -16.98 -16.60
CA CYS A 244 5.54 -15.77 -16.85
C CYS A 244 4.14 -15.85 -16.25
N LEU A 245 3.46 -16.99 -16.40
CA LEU A 245 2.15 -17.22 -15.79
C LEU A 245 2.20 -17.14 -14.26
N VAL A 246 3.23 -17.72 -13.63
CA VAL A 246 3.46 -17.59 -12.18
C VAL A 246 3.66 -16.13 -11.79
N ALA A 247 4.46 -15.36 -12.53
CA ALA A 247 4.66 -13.94 -12.24
C ALA A 247 3.35 -13.14 -12.38
N CYS A 248 2.55 -13.39 -13.41
CA CYS A 248 1.25 -12.75 -13.62
C CYS A 248 0.25 -13.06 -12.50
N THR A 249 0.15 -14.33 -12.09
CA THR A 249 -0.73 -14.73 -10.96
C THR A 249 -0.27 -14.09 -9.65
N PHE A 250 1.05 -13.99 -9.42
CA PHE A 250 1.60 -13.31 -8.27
C PHE A 250 1.24 -11.82 -8.25
N ILE A 251 1.47 -11.08 -9.34
CA ILE A 251 1.08 -9.66 -9.43
C ILE A 251 -0.42 -9.48 -9.22
N SER A 252 -1.24 -10.33 -9.86
CA SER A 252 -2.70 -10.25 -9.76
C SER A 252 -3.20 -10.51 -8.33
N SER A 253 -2.65 -11.52 -7.66
CA SER A 253 -2.99 -11.82 -6.26
C SER A 253 -2.61 -10.65 -5.34
N LEU A 254 -1.44 -10.06 -5.55
CA LEU A 254 -0.97 -8.90 -4.79
C LEU A 254 -1.91 -7.69 -5.02
N ALA A 255 -2.25 -7.39 -6.28
CA ALA A 255 -3.21 -6.34 -6.65
C ALA A 255 -4.57 -6.52 -5.95
N LEU A 256 -5.12 -7.73 -5.95
CA LEU A 256 -6.37 -8.06 -5.27
C LEU A 256 -6.27 -7.89 -3.75
N LEU A 257 -5.17 -8.33 -3.12
CA LEU A 257 -4.95 -8.15 -1.69
C LEU A 257 -4.90 -6.66 -1.31
N ILE A 258 -4.25 -5.84 -2.14
CA ILE A 258 -4.18 -4.38 -1.92
C ILE A 258 -5.55 -3.76 -2.09
N GLN A 259 -6.29 -4.12 -3.15
CA GLN A 259 -7.62 -3.59 -3.40
C GLN A 259 -8.57 -3.96 -2.25
N ARG A 260 -8.51 -5.20 -1.77
CA ARG A 260 -9.25 -5.66 -0.59
C ARG A 260 -8.90 -4.87 0.66
N ARG A 261 -7.60 -4.67 0.94
CA ARG A 261 -7.14 -3.86 2.09
C ARG A 261 -7.60 -2.40 1.98
N ARG A 262 -7.47 -1.79 0.80
CA ARG A 262 -7.94 -0.42 0.54
C ARG A 262 -9.44 -0.30 0.74
N LYS A 263 -10.22 -1.29 0.27
CA LYS A 263 -11.66 -1.34 0.50
C LYS A 263 -11.99 -1.48 1.99
N GLN A 264 -11.29 -2.33 2.72
CA GLN A 264 -11.47 -2.47 4.17
C GLN A 264 -11.16 -1.18 4.93
N LEU A 265 -10.09 -0.46 4.54
CA LEU A 265 -9.75 0.84 5.12
C LEU A 265 -10.81 1.90 4.76
N ALA A 266 -11.29 1.92 3.51
CA ALA A 266 -12.35 2.82 3.08
C ALA A 266 -13.69 2.56 3.79
N ASP A 267 -14.09 1.29 3.94
CA ASP A 267 -15.28 0.90 4.70
C ASP A 267 -15.15 1.34 6.17
N ARG A 268 -13.94 1.28 6.76
CA ARG A 268 -13.69 1.77 8.12
C ARG A 268 -13.87 3.27 8.25
N ALA A 269 -13.52 4.05 7.23
CA ALA A 269 -13.71 5.50 7.21
C ALA A 269 -15.18 5.93 7.19
N GLN A 270 -16.13 5.02 6.98
CA GLN A 270 -17.57 5.30 6.99
C GLN A 270 -18.24 4.95 8.33
N HIS A 271 -17.48 4.47 9.32
CA HIS A 271 -17.99 4.05 10.63
C HIS A 271 -17.79 5.13 11.70
N VAL A 272 -18.46 4.97 12.84
CA VAL A 272 -18.11 5.73 14.06
C VAL A 272 -16.94 5.02 14.72
N VAL A 273 -15.81 5.71 14.84
CA VAL A 273 -14.51 5.14 15.27
C VAL A 273 -13.95 5.99 16.41
N LEU A 274 -13.36 5.32 17.39
CA LEU A 274 -12.56 5.94 18.44
C LEU A 274 -11.07 5.80 18.08
N ALA A 275 -10.37 6.90 17.90
CA ALA A 275 -8.92 6.93 17.67
C ALA A 275 -8.17 7.45 18.89
N SER A 276 -6.94 6.97 19.08
CA SER A 276 -6.02 7.53 20.06
C SER A 276 -5.11 8.57 19.40
N ALA A 277 -5.19 9.81 19.88
CA ALA A 277 -4.23 10.87 19.61
C ALA A 277 -3.25 10.94 20.79
N THR A 278 -2.28 10.04 20.80
CA THR A 278 -1.21 10.01 21.81
C THR A 278 0.00 10.77 21.29
N PHE A 279 0.45 11.78 22.03
CA PHE A 279 1.63 12.58 21.70
C PHE A 279 2.79 12.29 22.65
N ASP A 280 4.01 12.25 22.10
CA ASP A 280 5.22 12.25 22.93
C ASP A 280 5.59 13.67 23.42
N PRO A 281 6.60 13.82 24.29
CA PRO A 281 7.03 15.14 24.76
C PRO A 281 7.57 16.06 23.66
N ASP A 282 7.93 15.50 22.51
CA ASP A 282 8.45 16.25 21.35
C ASP A 282 7.30 16.63 20.38
N GLY A 283 6.04 16.33 20.71
CA GLY A 283 4.86 16.65 19.89
C GLY A 283 4.61 15.73 18.69
N ARG A 284 5.30 14.58 18.63
CA ARG A 284 5.10 13.58 17.57
C ARG A 284 3.90 12.70 17.89
N LEU A 285 3.20 12.26 16.85
CA LEU A 285 1.97 11.48 16.96
C LEU A 285 2.27 9.97 16.94
N LEU A 286 1.65 9.23 17.86
CA LEU A 286 1.71 7.77 17.88
C LEU A 286 0.98 7.18 16.67
N VAL A 287 1.69 6.34 15.91
CA VAL A 287 1.13 5.59 14.78
C VAL A 287 1.59 4.14 14.80
N THR A 288 0.84 3.29 14.14
CA THR A 288 1.25 1.91 13.83
C THR A 288 2.48 1.88 12.91
N GLN A 289 3.10 0.71 12.74
CA GLN A 289 4.18 0.52 11.75
C GLN A 289 3.78 0.93 10.32
N GLU A 290 2.48 0.96 10.02
CA GLU A 290 1.95 1.36 8.73
C GLU A 290 1.74 2.87 8.59
N GLY A 291 1.87 3.65 9.68
CA GLY A 291 1.61 5.08 9.69
C GLY A 291 0.14 5.46 9.91
N LEU A 292 -0.69 4.52 10.37
CA LEU A 292 -2.09 4.76 10.73
C LEU A 292 -2.25 5.03 12.22
N LEU A 293 -3.25 5.82 12.59
CA LEU A 293 -3.63 6.03 13.99
C LEU A 293 -4.17 4.73 14.61
N PRO A 294 -3.77 4.40 15.85
CA PRO A 294 -4.44 3.37 16.64
C PRO A 294 -5.91 3.76 16.83
N CYS A 295 -6.82 2.87 16.43
CA CYS A 295 -8.24 3.15 16.52
C CYS A 295 -9.07 1.87 16.65
N GLN A 296 -10.24 2.00 17.26
CA GLN A 296 -11.22 0.93 17.45
C GLN A 296 -12.59 1.38 16.96
N LYS A 297 -13.30 0.48 16.28
CA LYS A 297 -14.64 0.75 15.75
C LYS A 297 -15.68 0.71 16.88
N ILE A 298 -16.51 1.75 16.99
CA ILE A 298 -17.65 1.77 17.91
C ILE A 298 -18.87 1.13 17.25
N THR A 299 -19.29 1.62 16.07
CA THR A 299 -20.47 1.09 15.37
C THR A 299 -20.39 1.25 13.85
N ARG A 300 -21.11 0.41 13.08
CA ARG A 300 -21.16 0.50 11.61
C ARG A 300 -21.98 1.71 11.14
N ARG A 301 -23.07 2.00 11.83
CA ARG A 301 -23.98 3.12 11.56
C ARG A 301 -24.57 3.54 12.90
N TYR A 302 -24.56 4.84 13.19
CA TYR A 302 -25.45 5.38 14.20
C TYR A 302 -26.87 5.26 13.64
N ASN A 303 -27.71 4.40 14.24
CA ASN A 303 -29.02 4.07 13.68
C ASN A 303 -29.99 5.21 14.04
N GLN A 304 -30.08 6.20 13.15
CA GLN A 304 -31.01 7.33 13.24
C GLN A 304 -32.45 6.82 13.08
N ARG A 305 -33.07 6.36 14.17
CA ARG A 305 -34.49 5.97 14.16
C ARG A 305 -35.44 7.18 14.25
N SER A 306 -34.95 8.34 14.65
CA SER A 306 -35.71 9.59 14.68
C SER A 306 -35.06 10.64 13.78
N PHE A 307 -35.86 11.28 12.93
CA PHE A 307 -35.43 12.29 11.95
C PHE A 307 -34.87 13.59 12.59
N ALA A 308 -34.66 13.64 13.91
CA ALA A 308 -34.33 14.86 14.65
C ALA A 308 -32.91 14.94 15.26
N ASP A 309 -32.17 13.84 15.44
CA ASP A 309 -30.90 13.84 16.19
C ASP A 309 -29.69 13.38 15.35
N GLU A 310 -28.90 14.33 14.87
CA GLU A 310 -27.55 14.07 14.36
C GLU A 310 -26.59 13.89 15.55
N PHE A 311 -25.78 12.81 15.58
CA PHE A 311 -24.78 12.63 16.62
C PHE A 311 -23.70 13.71 16.50
N ASN A 312 -23.77 14.71 17.38
CA ASN A 312 -22.89 15.86 17.45
C ASN A 312 -22.47 16.12 18.91
N VAL A 313 -21.65 17.16 19.15
CA VAL A 313 -21.15 17.51 20.49
C VAL A 313 -22.25 17.91 21.49
N ALA A 314 -23.40 18.39 21.01
CA ALA A 314 -24.55 18.72 21.83
C ALA A 314 -25.41 17.49 22.19
N HIS A 315 -25.17 16.34 21.56
CA HIS A 315 -25.94 15.14 21.78
C HIS A 315 -25.75 14.60 23.22
N PRO A 316 -26.81 14.21 23.95
CA PRO A 316 -26.70 13.76 25.35
C PRO A 316 -25.74 12.57 25.55
N VAL A 317 -25.68 11.66 24.57
CA VAL A 317 -24.71 10.56 24.57
C VAL A 317 -23.28 11.05 24.43
N PHE A 318 -23.01 12.07 23.60
CA PHE A 318 -21.68 12.67 23.47
C PHE A 318 -21.25 13.30 24.80
N GLN A 319 -22.13 14.11 25.41
CA GLN A 319 -21.86 14.73 26.70
C GLN A 319 -21.60 13.70 27.81
N TRP A 320 -22.32 12.58 27.78
CA TRP A 320 -22.09 11.48 28.71
C TRP A 320 -20.71 10.83 28.50
N ILE A 321 -20.35 10.45 27.26
CA ILE A 321 -19.04 9.84 27.00
C ILE A 321 -17.91 10.82 27.31
N PHE A 322 -18.09 12.11 27.03
CA PHE A 322 -17.14 13.16 27.37
C PHE A 322 -16.87 13.16 28.88
N ARG A 323 -17.91 13.26 29.72
CA ARG A 323 -17.78 13.20 31.18
C ARG A 323 -17.12 11.91 31.67
N VAL A 324 -17.48 10.78 31.08
CA VAL A 324 -16.88 9.48 31.44
C VAL A 324 -15.39 9.43 31.15
N THR A 325 -14.92 10.03 30.05
CA THR A 325 -13.48 10.03 29.74
C THR A 325 -12.63 10.90 30.66
N TYR A 326 -13.25 11.84 31.39
CA TYR A 326 -12.60 12.59 32.47
C TYR A 326 -12.55 11.81 33.80
N ASN A 327 -13.38 10.77 33.95
CA ASN A 327 -13.42 9.93 35.13
C ASN A 327 -13.72 8.46 34.77
N TRP A 328 -12.70 7.78 34.24
CA TRP A 328 -12.81 6.38 33.80
C TRP A 328 -13.18 5.41 34.92
N ASP A 329 -12.90 5.76 36.17
CA ASP A 329 -13.22 4.92 37.35
C ASP A 329 -14.72 4.64 37.44
N SER A 330 -15.56 5.55 36.94
CA SER A 330 -17.02 5.38 36.94
C SER A 330 -17.52 4.24 36.05
N VAL A 331 -16.74 3.79 35.07
CA VAL A 331 -17.16 2.78 34.08
C VAL A 331 -16.19 1.61 33.93
N ALA A 332 -14.98 1.68 34.49
CA ALA A 332 -13.94 0.67 34.32
C ALA A 332 -14.41 -0.73 34.74
N ASP A 333 -15.07 -0.84 35.90
CA ASP A 333 -15.61 -2.11 36.42
C ASP A 333 -16.83 -2.62 35.64
N LEU A 334 -17.51 -1.72 34.91
CA LEU A 334 -18.71 -2.05 34.13
C LEU A 334 -18.39 -2.61 32.74
N VAL A 335 -17.13 -2.55 32.28
CA VAL A 335 -16.71 -3.01 30.94
C VAL A 335 -17.14 -4.45 30.68
N GLY A 336 -16.95 -5.36 31.65
CA GLY A 336 -17.33 -6.76 31.52
C GLY A 336 -18.84 -6.97 31.38
N ILE A 337 -19.62 -6.21 32.16
CA ILE A 337 -21.10 -6.24 32.13
C ILE A 337 -21.61 -5.70 30.79
N MET A 338 -21.07 -4.56 30.34
CA MET A 338 -21.42 -3.95 29.05
C MET A 338 -21.12 -4.88 27.88
N ARG A 339 -19.97 -5.57 27.88
CA ARG A 339 -19.64 -6.59 26.86
C ARG A 339 -20.62 -7.75 26.85
N THR A 340 -21.07 -8.19 28.04
CA THR A 340 -22.05 -9.28 28.18
C THR A 340 -23.42 -8.84 27.66
N HIS A 341 -23.86 -7.62 28.02
CA HIS A 341 -25.08 -7.00 27.50
C HIS A 341 -25.05 -6.88 25.97
N LEU A 342 -23.95 -6.41 25.38
CA LEU A 342 -23.80 -6.31 23.92
C LEU A 342 -23.88 -7.67 23.22
N ARG A 343 -23.34 -8.74 23.82
CA ARG A 343 -23.46 -10.09 23.28
C ARG A 343 -24.91 -10.58 23.33
N ALA A 344 -25.63 -10.31 24.42
CA ALA A 344 -27.05 -10.65 24.55
C ALA A 344 -27.91 -9.90 23.52
N VAL A 345 -27.69 -8.59 23.36
CA VAL A 345 -28.39 -7.76 22.36
C VAL A 345 -27.99 -8.14 20.93
N GLY A 346 -26.73 -8.49 20.67
CA GLY A 346 -26.27 -8.94 19.35
C GLY A 346 -26.83 -10.30 18.92
N SER A 347 -27.13 -11.18 19.88
CA SER A 347 -27.83 -12.47 19.66
C SER A 347 -29.30 -12.27 19.24
N LEU A 348 -29.92 -11.18 19.72
CA LEU A 348 -31.23 -10.72 19.31
C LEU A 348 -31.14 -9.97 17.96
N LYS A 349 -30.94 -10.72 16.87
CA LYS A 349 -31.17 -10.31 15.46
C LYS A 349 -30.73 -8.86 15.14
N ASP A 350 -29.50 -8.72 14.63
CA ASP A 350 -28.90 -7.51 14.03
C ASP A 350 -29.85 -6.28 13.91
N PRO A 351 -29.80 -5.33 14.87
CA PRO A 351 -30.68 -4.16 14.87
C PRO A 351 -30.44 -3.20 13.69
N SER A 352 -29.45 -3.50 12.83
CA SER A 352 -29.19 -2.81 11.57
C SER A 352 -29.99 -3.34 10.37
N LYS A 353 -30.70 -4.47 10.50
CA LYS A 353 -31.68 -4.91 9.50
C LYS A 353 -33.03 -4.26 9.77
N PRO A 354 -33.67 -3.61 8.77
CA PRO A 354 -35.04 -3.15 8.93
C PRO A 354 -35.90 -4.37 9.28
N GLY A 355 -36.54 -4.34 10.44
CA GLY A 355 -37.62 -5.28 10.73
C GLY A 355 -38.63 -5.15 9.59
N SER A 356 -38.91 -6.24 8.90
CA SER A 356 -40.02 -6.35 7.98
C SER A 356 -41.23 -5.67 8.60
N SER A 357 -41.80 -4.71 7.89
CA SER A 357 -43.05 -4.04 8.20
C SER A 357 -44.12 -5.13 8.41
N GLN A 358 -44.31 -5.54 9.67
CA GLN A 358 -45.48 -6.31 10.02
C GLN A 358 -46.64 -5.32 10.01
N ILE A 359 -47.60 -5.63 9.14
CA ILE A 359 -48.90 -4.98 9.03
C ILE A 359 -49.49 -4.91 10.44
N ARG A 360 -49.70 -3.69 10.95
CA ARG A 360 -50.43 -3.45 12.20
C ARG A 360 -51.88 -3.88 11.97
N THR A 361 -52.28 -5.00 12.54
CA THR A 361 -53.70 -5.37 12.63
C THR A 361 -54.34 -4.65 13.83
N PRO A 362 -55.62 -4.26 13.77
CA PRO A 362 -56.29 -3.47 14.82
C PRO A 362 -56.50 -4.19 16.16
N PHE A 363 -55.95 -5.40 16.34
CA PHE A 363 -56.21 -6.29 17.48
C PHE A 363 -54.95 -6.61 18.32
N ASP A 364 -53.81 -5.96 18.08
CA ASP A 364 -52.65 -6.10 18.98
C ASP A 364 -52.82 -5.16 20.18
N GLU A 365 -53.42 -5.70 21.25
CA GLU A 365 -53.41 -5.09 22.59
C GLU A 365 -51.96 -4.91 23.09
N ASP A 366 -51.57 -3.66 23.28
CA ASP A 366 -50.65 -3.06 24.26
C ASP A 366 -49.47 -3.87 24.85
N TYR A 367 -48.82 -4.74 24.08
CA TYR A 367 -47.45 -5.16 24.38
C TYR A 367 -46.48 -4.15 23.77
N THR A 368 -46.13 -3.11 24.55
CA THR A 368 -44.92 -2.31 24.33
C THR A 368 -43.71 -3.26 24.27
N LYS A 369 -43.27 -3.64 23.06
CA LYS A 369 -41.95 -4.24 22.88
C LYS A 369 -40.95 -3.28 23.53
N PRO A 370 -40.01 -3.73 24.38
CA PRO A 370 -39.01 -2.85 24.93
C PRO A 370 -38.24 -2.24 23.76
N GLU A 371 -38.48 -0.96 23.48
CA GLU A 371 -37.62 -0.20 22.59
C GLU A 371 -36.25 -0.20 23.25
N ILE A 372 -35.35 -1.05 22.74
CA ILE A 372 -33.98 -1.07 23.23
C ILE A 372 -33.39 0.30 22.90
N ASP A 373 -33.21 1.12 23.92
CA ASP A 373 -32.67 2.46 23.80
C ASP A 373 -31.26 2.37 23.19
N TYR A 374 -31.15 2.81 21.93
CA TYR A 374 -29.89 2.81 21.19
C TYR A 374 -28.83 3.64 21.91
N SER A 375 -29.24 4.61 22.75
CA SER A 375 -28.33 5.39 23.59
C SER A 375 -27.53 4.49 24.54
N VAL A 376 -28.17 3.50 25.17
CA VAL A 376 -27.54 2.55 26.11
C VAL A 376 -26.62 1.59 25.36
N ILE A 377 -27.04 1.13 24.18
CA ILE A 377 -26.19 0.30 23.30
C ILE A 377 -24.95 1.09 22.90
N PHE A 378 -25.09 2.34 22.45
CA PHE A 378 -23.97 3.15 22.00
C PHE A 378 -22.99 3.45 23.13
N ARG A 379 -23.48 3.79 24.33
CA ARG A 379 -22.63 3.96 25.52
C ARG A 379 -21.82 2.70 25.81
N SER A 380 -22.47 1.53 25.76
CA SER A 380 -21.80 0.23 25.94
C SER A 380 -20.76 -0.05 24.86
N LEU A 381 -21.07 0.26 23.60
CA LEU A 381 -20.15 0.11 22.46
C LEU A 381 -18.93 1.04 22.59
N PHE A 382 -19.14 2.27 23.03
CA PHE A 382 -18.06 3.24 23.25
C PHE A 382 -17.11 2.76 24.34
N VAL A 383 -17.62 2.40 25.52
CA VAL A 383 -16.78 1.93 26.64
C VAL A 383 -16.05 0.63 26.27
N SER A 384 -16.71 -0.31 25.58
CA SER A 384 -16.02 -1.52 25.09
C SER A 384 -14.94 -1.19 24.07
N ALA A 385 -15.19 -0.26 23.14
CA ALA A 385 -14.18 0.15 22.16
C ALA A 385 -12.99 0.87 22.81
N ALA A 386 -13.23 1.68 23.84
CA ALA A 386 -12.19 2.31 24.64
C ALA A 386 -11.34 1.28 25.39
N ALA A 387 -11.96 0.28 26.01
CA ALA A 387 -11.26 -0.82 26.67
C ALA A 387 -10.40 -1.63 25.68
N ASP A 388 -10.93 -1.99 24.52
CA ASP A 388 -10.19 -2.70 23.48
C ASP A 388 -9.03 -1.86 22.93
N LEU A 389 -9.21 -0.54 22.81
CA LEU A 389 -8.16 0.37 22.37
C LEU A 389 -7.04 0.49 23.42
N ALA A 390 -7.38 0.52 24.71
CA ALA A 390 -6.41 0.50 25.80
C ALA A 390 -5.60 -0.80 25.81
N GLU A 391 -6.27 -1.94 25.64
CA GLU A 391 -5.64 -3.26 25.52
C GLU A 391 -4.69 -3.33 24.31
N ALA A 392 -5.11 -2.82 23.15
CA ALA A 392 -4.27 -2.75 21.95
C ALA A 392 -3.03 -1.86 22.12
N LEU A 393 -3.12 -0.83 22.97
CA LEU A 393 -2.00 0.06 23.34
C LEU A 393 -1.19 -0.48 24.55
N ASN A 394 -1.52 -1.66 25.05
CA ASN A 394 -0.91 -2.27 26.25
C ASN A 394 -0.93 -1.31 27.45
N THR A 395 -2.06 -0.63 27.66
CA THR A 395 -2.29 0.31 28.77
C THR A 395 -3.64 0.03 29.42
N SER A 396 -3.90 0.69 30.56
CA SER A 396 -5.20 0.64 31.22
C SER A 396 -6.16 1.69 30.67
N ILE A 397 -7.46 1.43 30.74
CA ILE A 397 -8.51 2.39 30.32
C ILE A 397 -8.39 3.73 31.06
N HIS A 398 -7.95 3.71 32.33
CA HIS A 398 -7.71 4.92 33.13
C HIS A 398 -6.66 5.86 32.51
N ASN A 399 -5.71 5.29 31.75
CA ASN A 399 -4.60 6.03 31.14
C ASN A 399 -4.82 6.28 29.64
N LEU A 400 -6.01 6.00 29.12
CA LEU A 400 -6.31 6.10 27.68
C LEU A 400 -6.36 7.55 27.18
N GLY A 401 -6.57 8.51 28.10
CA GLY A 401 -6.72 9.93 27.80
C GLY A 401 -8.16 10.41 27.90
N LYS A 402 -8.37 11.66 27.49
CA LYS A 402 -9.66 12.35 27.57
C LYS A 402 -10.24 12.53 26.18
N LEU A 403 -11.56 12.50 26.05
CA LEU A 403 -12.22 12.75 24.78
C LEU A 403 -11.98 14.21 24.36
N TRP A 404 -11.62 14.39 23.09
CA TRP A 404 -11.60 15.69 22.45
C TRP A 404 -13.03 16.22 22.32
N ASP A 405 -13.19 17.54 22.46
CA ASP A 405 -14.48 18.23 22.51
C ASP A 405 -15.13 18.47 21.13
N ASP A 406 -14.59 17.87 20.07
CA ASP A 406 -15.12 17.94 18.71
C ASP A 406 -15.09 16.57 18.00
N ILE A 407 -15.82 16.46 16.89
CA ILE A 407 -15.96 15.24 16.09
C ILE A 407 -15.42 15.49 14.68
N LEU A 408 -14.45 14.68 14.26
CA LEU A 408 -13.91 14.76 12.91
C LEU A 408 -14.75 13.93 11.94
N MET A 409 -15.33 14.56 10.94
CA MET A 409 -16.07 13.89 9.87
C MET A 409 -15.12 13.26 8.85
N THR A 410 -15.24 11.95 8.64
CA THR A 410 -14.45 11.14 7.68
C THR A 410 -15.28 10.78 6.45
N GLY A 411 -14.65 10.37 5.35
CA GLY A 411 -15.38 10.04 4.11
C GLY A 411 -15.83 11.26 3.32
N THR A 412 -15.25 12.42 3.60
CA THR A 412 -15.51 13.72 2.97
C THR A 412 -14.45 13.99 1.91
N LYS A 413 -14.51 13.29 0.77
CA LYS A 413 -13.71 13.72 -0.39
C LYS A 413 -14.15 15.12 -0.85
N ASP A 414 -13.18 15.93 -1.29
CA ASP A 414 -13.38 17.31 -1.71
C ASP A 414 -14.53 17.47 -2.74
N PRO A 415 -15.29 18.59 -2.68
CA PRO A 415 -16.39 18.86 -3.60
C PRO A 415 -15.96 19.05 -5.07
N GLU A 416 -14.67 19.22 -5.39
CA GLU A 416 -14.20 19.34 -6.78
C GLU A 416 -14.42 18.05 -7.61
N ASP A 417 -14.50 16.87 -6.98
CA ASP A 417 -14.88 15.62 -7.66
C ASP A 417 -16.41 15.45 -7.79
N VAL A 418 -17.22 16.32 -7.16
CA VAL A 418 -18.69 16.19 -7.04
C VAL A 418 -19.43 17.23 -7.89
N GLU A 419 -18.79 18.35 -8.26
CA GLU A 419 -19.44 19.40 -9.09
C GLU A 419 -19.80 18.95 -10.52
N SER A 420 -19.34 17.79 -10.97
CA SER A 420 -19.81 17.19 -12.24
C SER A 420 -21.14 16.43 -12.13
N ALA A 421 -21.73 16.30 -10.94
CA ALA A 421 -22.96 15.56 -10.74
C ALA A 421 -23.92 16.26 -9.76
N VAL A 422 -24.88 16.98 -10.36
CA VAL A 422 -26.19 17.40 -9.82
C VAL A 422 -26.23 18.76 -9.10
N SER A 423 -26.89 19.71 -9.77
CA SER A 423 -27.30 21.04 -9.33
C SER A 423 -28.60 21.02 -8.51
N ILE A 424 -28.58 20.46 -7.30
CA ILE A 424 -29.64 20.67 -6.29
C ILE A 424 -29.00 20.69 -4.89
N PRO A 425 -29.26 21.70 -4.02
CA PRO A 425 -28.82 21.66 -2.64
C PRO A 425 -29.66 20.64 -1.87
N ALA A 426 -29.25 19.37 -1.89
CA ALA A 426 -29.84 18.33 -1.07
C ALA A 426 -29.21 18.37 0.34
N PRO A 427 -30.00 18.26 1.42
CA PRO A 427 -29.48 18.27 2.78
C PRO A 427 -28.56 17.06 3.02
N THR A 428 -27.45 17.34 3.69
CA THR A 428 -26.35 16.46 4.10
C THR A 428 -26.78 15.05 4.56
N LEU A 429 -26.83 14.06 3.66
CA LEU A 429 -27.27 12.69 4.01
C LEU A 429 -26.54 11.55 3.28
N PHE A 430 -25.31 11.75 2.82
CA PHE A 430 -24.53 10.66 2.20
C PHE A 430 -23.17 10.42 2.87
N GLY A 431 -23.02 9.24 3.50
CA GLY A 431 -21.76 8.46 3.54
C GLY A 431 -20.64 8.84 4.50
N ARG A 432 -20.83 9.79 5.42
CA ARG A 432 -19.74 10.28 6.30
C ARG A 432 -19.57 9.41 7.55
N GLY A 433 -18.34 8.93 7.80
CA GLY A 433 -17.99 8.37 9.10
C GLY A 433 -17.69 9.47 10.12
N GLN A 434 -17.58 9.10 11.38
CA GLN A 434 -17.29 10.03 12.47
C GLN A 434 -16.13 9.49 13.29
N LEU A 435 -15.14 10.34 13.52
CA LEU A 435 -13.95 10.00 14.28
C LEU A 435 -13.92 10.80 15.57
N LEU A 436 -13.99 10.07 16.68
CA LEU A 436 -13.82 10.55 18.04
C LEU A 436 -12.36 10.34 18.44
N PHE A 437 -11.78 11.29 19.16
CA PHE A 437 -10.39 11.19 19.61
C PHE A 437 -10.31 11.14 21.13
N VAL A 438 -9.63 10.13 21.67
CA VAL A 438 -9.07 10.20 23.02
C VAL A 438 -7.64 10.70 22.94
N VAL A 439 -7.37 11.78 23.65
CA VAL A 439 -6.15 12.57 23.56
C VAL A 439 -5.38 12.44 24.85
N ARG A 440 -4.06 12.22 24.74
CA ARG A 440 -3.14 12.20 25.88
C ARG A 440 -1.74 12.57 25.46
N GLN A 441 -0.97 13.11 26.39
CA GLN A 441 0.47 13.24 26.29
C GLN A 441 1.13 12.24 27.23
N ILE A 442 2.19 11.57 26.77
CA ILE A 442 2.86 10.52 27.53
C ILE A 442 4.32 10.87 27.83
N SER A 443 4.92 10.18 28.80
CA SER A 443 6.33 10.37 29.16
C SER A 443 7.28 9.71 28.16
N ARG A 444 8.59 10.04 28.22
CA ARG A 444 9.62 9.41 27.38
C ARG A 444 9.72 7.90 27.63
N GLU A 445 9.48 7.45 28.86
CA GLU A 445 9.50 6.03 29.25
C GLU A 445 8.33 5.27 28.63
N GLU A 446 7.10 5.81 28.70
CA GLU A 446 5.92 5.18 28.09
C GLU A 446 6.02 5.18 26.56
N ALA A 447 6.55 6.25 25.96
CA ALA A 447 6.83 6.31 24.53
C ALA A 447 7.79 5.18 24.10
N SER A 448 8.83 4.93 24.90
CA SER A 448 9.80 3.85 24.65
C SER A 448 9.15 2.46 24.74
N ARG A 449 8.22 2.24 25.68
CA ARG A 449 7.45 0.99 25.79
C ARG A 449 6.55 0.76 24.57
N LEU A 450 5.86 1.80 24.12
CA LEU A 450 5.01 1.71 22.92
C LEU A 450 5.84 1.41 21.66
N VAL A 451 7.02 2.03 21.53
CA VAL A 451 7.95 1.70 20.45
C VAL A 451 8.40 0.24 20.52
N ALA A 452 8.73 -0.27 21.72
CA ALA A 452 9.08 -1.68 21.92
C ALA A 452 7.94 -2.65 21.59
N SER A 453 6.68 -2.25 21.82
CA SER A 453 5.48 -3.01 21.44
C SER A 453 5.12 -2.94 19.94
N GLY A 454 5.92 -2.22 19.14
CA GLY A 454 5.75 -2.14 17.70
C GLY A 454 4.98 -0.92 17.21
N TYR A 455 4.88 0.15 17.98
CA TYR A 455 4.43 1.46 17.47
C TYR A 455 5.60 2.36 17.07
N ARG A 456 5.31 3.52 16.48
CA ARG A 456 6.31 4.56 16.19
C ARG A 456 5.71 5.94 16.40
N PHE A 457 6.56 6.91 16.73
CA PHE A 457 6.19 8.32 16.78
C PHE A 457 6.65 9.02 15.51
N ALA A 458 5.74 9.74 14.85
CA ALA A 458 6.00 10.37 13.56
C ALA A 458 5.44 11.80 13.52
N THR A 459 6.09 12.65 12.72
CA THR A 459 5.56 13.98 12.39
C THR A 459 4.51 13.88 11.30
N LEU A 460 3.63 14.88 11.22
CA LEU A 460 2.57 14.89 10.20
C LEU A 460 3.11 14.88 8.77
N ASP A 461 4.32 15.42 8.53
CA ASP A 461 4.95 15.35 7.21
C ASP A 461 5.31 13.91 6.78
N GLN A 462 5.60 13.03 7.74
CA GLN A 462 5.98 11.64 7.46
C GLN A 462 4.79 10.72 7.22
N VAL A 463 3.64 11.01 7.84
CA VAL A 463 2.46 10.11 7.84
C VAL A 463 1.18 10.74 7.32
N GLY A 464 1.17 12.05 7.07
CA GLY A 464 -0.02 12.81 6.71
C GLY A 464 -0.75 12.24 5.50
N ASP A 465 -0.03 11.90 4.43
CA ASP A 465 -0.65 11.34 3.22
C ASP A 465 -1.29 9.96 3.46
N ILE A 466 -0.73 9.17 4.37
CA ILE A 466 -1.26 7.83 4.73
C ILE A 466 -2.53 7.97 5.56
N VAL A 467 -2.49 8.83 6.59
CA VAL A 467 -3.61 9.12 7.48
C VAL A 467 -4.77 9.75 6.70
N MET A 468 -4.47 10.76 5.87
CA MET A 468 -5.40 11.44 4.98
C MET A 468 -6.15 10.46 4.08
N ARG A 469 -5.42 9.57 3.40
CA ARG A 469 -6.03 8.55 2.52
C ARG A 469 -6.85 7.51 3.27
N SER A 470 -6.42 7.14 4.47
CA SER A 470 -7.14 6.17 5.29
C SER A 470 -8.43 6.74 5.87
N MET A 471 -8.45 8.03 6.23
CA MET A 471 -9.60 8.71 6.81
C MET A 471 -10.50 9.37 5.76
N GLN A 472 -10.00 9.54 4.53
CA GLN A 472 -10.68 10.25 3.44
C GLN A 472 -11.07 11.67 3.86
N ILE A 473 -10.10 12.44 4.35
CA ILE A 473 -10.24 13.83 4.80
C ILE A 473 -9.20 14.69 4.06
N PRO A 474 -9.47 15.97 3.74
CA PRO A 474 -8.48 16.87 3.14
C PRO A 474 -7.24 17.09 4.02
N ARG A 475 -6.07 17.29 3.41
CA ARG A 475 -4.79 17.48 4.13
C ARG A 475 -4.81 18.70 5.05
N THR A 476 -5.39 19.80 4.61
CA THR A 476 -5.56 21.04 5.40
C THR A 476 -6.37 20.78 6.65
N LYS A 477 -7.51 20.10 6.52
CA LYS A 477 -8.37 19.77 7.65
C LYS A 477 -7.68 18.82 8.64
N LEU A 478 -6.91 17.84 8.13
CA LEU A 478 -6.11 16.97 8.99
C LEU A 478 -5.03 17.76 9.76
N GLN A 479 -4.34 18.69 9.10
CA GLN A 479 -3.34 19.56 9.75
C GLN A 479 -3.94 20.41 10.87
N GLU A 480 -5.07 21.06 10.60
CA GLU A 480 -5.82 21.81 11.62
C GLU A 480 -6.21 20.91 12.79
N THR A 481 -6.76 19.73 12.50
CA THR A 481 -7.24 18.81 13.54
C THR A 481 -6.11 18.31 14.43
N ILE A 482 -4.99 17.87 13.85
CA ILE A 482 -3.83 17.40 14.64
C ILE A 482 -3.26 18.53 15.51
N LYS A 483 -3.21 19.76 14.98
CA LYS A 483 -2.78 20.93 15.76
C LYS A 483 -3.72 21.17 16.94
N SER A 484 -5.04 21.19 16.72
CA SER A 484 -6.03 21.33 17.78
C SER A 484 -5.93 20.22 18.83
N LEU A 485 -5.71 18.97 18.42
CA LEU A 485 -5.49 17.85 19.34
C LEU A 485 -4.22 18.03 20.18
N GLN A 486 -3.14 18.55 19.60
CA GLN A 486 -1.90 18.83 20.32
C GLN A 486 -2.09 19.99 21.31
N ASP A 487 -2.75 21.07 20.91
CA ASP A 487 -3.07 22.21 21.77
C ASP A 487 -3.95 21.76 22.95
N TYR A 488 -4.91 20.86 22.69
CA TYR A 488 -5.78 20.26 23.72
C TYR A 488 -5.01 19.47 24.79
N THR A 489 -3.86 18.87 24.46
CA THR A 489 -3.01 18.23 25.49
C THR A 489 -2.30 19.22 26.41
N SER A 490 -2.10 20.45 25.93
CA SER A 490 -1.37 21.50 26.67
C SER A 490 -2.30 22.36 27.53
N GLN A 491 -3.61 22.36 27.25
CA GLN A 491 -4.60 23.02 28.08
C GLN A 491 -4.64 22.36 29.47
N ARG A 492 -4.20 23.10 30.50
CA ARG A 492 -4.28 22.65 31.89
C ARG A 492 -5.73 22.35 32.24
N ASP A 493 -5.94 21.26 32.98
CA ASP A 493 -7.22 20.95 33.60
C ASP A 493 -7.72 22.17 34.36
N GLY A 494 -8.81 22.71 33.83
CA GLY A 494 -9.30 24.04 34.06
C GLY A 494 -9.88 24.31 35.44
N LEU A 495 -9.09 24.18 36.50
CA LEU A 495 -9.37 24.89 37.73
C LEU A 495 -8.58 26.19 37.68
N PRO A 496 -9.25 27.37 37.68
CA PRO A 496 -8.53 28.61 37.87
C PRO A 496 -7.70 28.53 39.15
N ASN A 497 -6.55 29.20 39.18
CA ASN A 497 -5.79 29.39 40.42
C ASN A 497 -6.78 29.87 41.51
N ALA A 498 -6.67 29.33 42.73
CA ALA A 498 -7.59 29.64 43.82
C ALA A 498 -7.88 31.16 43.90
N GLY A 499 -9.15 31.53 43.84
CA GLY A 499 -9.57 32.93 43.76
C GLY A 499 -11.07 33.05 43.52
N THR A 500 -11.60 34.25 43.70
CA THR A 500 -13.00 34.59 43.39
C THR A 500 -13.08 35.07 41.94
N PHE A 501 -14.00 34.50 41.16
CA PHE A 501 -14.18 34.86 39.76
C PHE A 501 -15.64 35.23 39.50
N LEU A 502 -15.86 36.28 38.72
CA LEU A 502 -17.14 36.60 38.11
C LEU A 502 -17.18 35.97 36.72
N ALA A 503 -18.06 35.00 36.50
CA ALA A 503 -18.25 34.36 35.21
C ALA A 503 -19.52 34.89 34.52
N LEU A 504 -19.44 35.08 33.21
CA LEU A 504 -20.56 35.42 32.34
C LEU A 504 -20.78 34.25 31.36
N PHE A 505 -22.02 33.82 31.20
CA PHE A 505 -22.40 32.92 30.11
C PHE A 505 -23.44 33.62 29.23
N ALA A 506 -23.27 33.50 27.92
CA ALA A 506 -24.25 33.99 26.95
C ALA A 506 -24.80 32.79 26.18
N LEU A 507 -26.11 32.77 25.96
CA LEU A 507 -26.80 31.71 25.24
C LEU A 507 -27.11 32.17 23.82
N ARG A 508 -26.80 31.32 22.85
CA ARG A 508 -27.18 31.51 21.45
C ARG A 508 -28.15 30.39 21.07
N PRO A 509 -29.25 30.66 20.37
CA PRO A 509 -30.09 29.59 19.83
C PRO A 509 -29.28 28.75 18.82
N ALA A 510 -29.29 27.43 18.98
CA ALA A 510 -28.54 26.52 18.12
C ALA A 510 -29.09 26.57 16.68
N VAL A 511 -28.20 26.45 15.69
CA VAL A 511 -28.51 26.66 14.26
C VAL A 511 -29.51 25.63 13.69
N LYS A 512 -29.79 24.53 14.40
CA LYS A 512 -30.78 23.52 13.99
C LYS A 512 -32.05 23.60 14.86
N PRO A 513 -33.20 23.98 14.28
CA PRO A 513 -34.44 24.21 15.03
C PRO A 513 -35.13 22.93 15.55
N SER A 514 -34.67 21.71 15.21
CA SER A 514 -35.34 20.46 15.58
C SER A 514 -35.18 20.05 17.05
N THR A 515 -34.16 20.55 17.75
CA THR A 515 -33.83 20.15 19.14
C THR A 515 -34.19 21.21 20.19
N GLY A 516 -34.54 22.44 19.79
CA GLY A 516 -34.82 23.54 20.73
C GLY A 516 -33.63 23.87 21.67
N SER A 517 -32.41 23.51 21.30
CA SER A 517 -31.23 23.63 22.16
C SER A 517 -30.58 25.02 22.11
N TRP A 518 -29.95 25.41 23.22
CA TRP A 518 -29.19 26.65 23.36
C TRP A 518 -27.70 26.32 23.48
N ASP A 519 -26.87 27.00 22.68
CA ASP A 519 -25.42 26.91 22.75
C ASP A 519 -24.89 27.94 23.76
N VAL A 520 -23.93 27.53 24.60
CA VAL A 520 -23.21 28.45 25.50
C VAL A 520 -22.02 29.03 24.75
N LEU A 521 -21.94 30.35 24.69
CA LEU A 521 -20.81 31.07 24.11
C LEU A 521 -19.60 30.99 25.03
N ILE A 522 -18.52 30.42 24.51
CA ILE A 522 -17.24 30.19 25.18
C ILE A 522 -16.10 30.71 24.29
N SER A 523 -14.95 31.02 24.89
CA SER A 523 -13.75 31.39 24.12
C SER A 523 -13.25 30.20 23.32
N LYS A 524 -12.85 30.43 22.06
CA LYS A 524 -12.23 29.38 21.23
C LYS A 524 -10.93 28.84 21.83
N ASP A 525 -10.24 29.66 22.60
CA ASP A 525 -8.94 29.33 23.19
C ASP A 525 -9.09 28.64 24.57
N GLU A 526 -10.28 28.73 25.18
CA GLU A 526 -10.61 28.19 26.51
C GLU A 526 -11.99 27.51 26.51
N LEU A 527 -12.14 26.44 25.72
CA LEU A 527 -13.43 25.75 25.54
C LEU A 527 -13.98 25.11 26.84
N GLY A 528 -13.12 24.87 27.83
CA GLY A 528 -13.48 24.34 29.14
C GLY A 528 -13.96 25.38 30.16
N HIS A 529 -13.99 26.67 29.80
CA HIS A 529 -14.31 27.75 30.74
C HIS A 529 -15.39 28.69 30.22
N LEU A 530 -16.25 29.11 31.14
CA LEU A 530 -17.03 30.32 30.91
C LEU A 530 -16.11 31.54 30.89
N PRO A 531 -16.38 32.53 30.03
CA PRO A 531 -15.76 33.85 30.12
C PRO A 531 -15.82 34.35 31.56
N LYS A 532 -14.66 34.65 32.15
CA LYS A 532 -14.56 34.98 33.57
C LYS A 532 -13.51 36.06 33.81
N VAL A 533 -13.74 36.87 34.84
CA VAL A 533 -12.82 37.90 35.33
C VAL A 533 -12.56 37.62 36.81
N GLN A 534 -11.30 37.72 37.24
CA GLN A 534 -10.95 37.59 38.65
C GLN A 534 -11.38 38.85 39.41
N LEU A 535 -12.07 38.67 40.54
CA LEU A 535 -12.56 39.76 41.40
C LEU A 535 -11.50 40.26 42.38
#